data_AF-A0A1U8B545-F1
#
_entry.id   AF-A0A1U8B545-F1
#
_cell.length_a   1.000
_cell.length_b   1.000
_cell.length_c   1.000
_cell.angle_alpha   90.00
_cell.angle_beta   90.00
_cell.angle_gamma   90.00
#
_symmetry.space_group_name_H-M   'P 1'
#
loop_
_entity.id
_entity.type
_entity.pdbx_description
1 polymer ?
#
loop_
_entity_poly.entity_id
_entity_poly.type
_entity_poly.pdbx_seq_one_letter_code
_entity_poly.pdbx_strand_id
1 'polypeptide(L)'
;VTNTPWGERVSFIFNPDSDLVAKPLHVSPFMDMLGNWKMKANEPGANIFITISVQHPNLGDYFTATLTAQRISSSMVNDLEMFFWLMPQKVALWIYWHALKLWWKNVPFIQHPRYTNPSYREEASIRNRKLQFCQISGQDDNSHLNFDSSYSSIMNQSSIKDRWCVWRDAQWPWG
;
A
#
# COMPACT_ATOMS: atom_id res chain seq x y z
N VAL A 1 7.42 -1.01 -0.95
CA VAL A 1 6.86 -1.11 0.41
C VAL A 1 7.41 -2.36 1.09
N THR A 2 7.90 -2.25 2.32
CA THR A 2 8.46 -3.38 3.09
C THR A 2 7.58 -3.62 4.33
N ASN A 3 7.17 -4.87 4.55
CA ASN A 3 6.40 -5.35 5.68
C ASN A 3 7.31 -6.07 6.68
N THR A 4 7.98 -5.29 7.52
CA THR A 4 9.05 -5.75 8.42
C THR A 4 8.66 -6.91 9.35
N PRO A 5 7.46 -6.95 9.96
CA PRO A 5 7.12 -8.04 10.87
C PRO A 5 6.96 -9.40 10.19
N TRP A 6 6.67 -9.44 8.88
CA TRP A 6 6.46 -10.68 8.11
C TRP A 6 7.50 -10.92 7.02
N GLY A 7 8.48 -10.01 6.90
CA GLY A 7 9.60 -10.12 5.98
C GLY A 7 9.23 -10.04 4.50
N GLU A 8 8.20 -9.28 4.16
CA GLU A 8 7.69 -9.19 2.79
C GLU A 8 8.03 -7.83 2.18
N ARG A 9 8.24 -7.77 0.88
CA ARG A 9 8.45 -6.52 0.15
C ARG A 9 7.71 -6.56 -1.18
N VAL A 10 7.03 -5.47 -1.48
CA VAL A 10 6.32 -5.28 -2.75
C VAL A 10 6.77 -3.99 -3.38
N SER A 11 7.22 -4.08 -4.63
CA SER A 11 7.51 -2.92 -5.47
C SER A 11 6.48 -2.85 -6.58
N PHE A 12 5.90 -1.67 -6.78
CA PHE A 12 4.96 -1.42 -7.86
C PHE A 12 5.09 0.00 -8.41
N ILE A 13 4.75 0.15 -9.69
CA ILE A 13 4.68 1.44 -10.37
C ILE A 13 3.25 1.97 -10.21
N PHE A 14 3.13 3.25 -9.88
CA PHE A 14 1.83 3.92 -9.73
C PHE A 14 1.84 5.31 -10.38
N ASN A 15 0.66 5.79 -10.76
CA ASN A 15 0.50 7.17 -11.21
C ASN A 15 0.45 8.13 -9.99
N PRO A 16 1.34 9.15 -9.91
CA PRO A 16 1.41 10.05 -8.77
C PRO A 16 0.16 10.90 -8.52
N ASP A 17 -0.74 11.08 -9.49
CA ASP A 17 -1.88 12.00 -9.32
C ASP A 17 -3.03 11.42 -8.48
N SER A 18 -3.38 10.15 -8.67
CA SER A 18 -4.50 9.50 -7.95
C SER A 18 -4.60 7.98 -8.22
N ASP A 19 -3.49 7.25 -8.29
CA ASP A 19 -3.58 5.83 -8.62
C ASP A 19 -4.26 5.00 -7.52
N LEU A 20 -4.96 3.94 -7.94
CA LEU A 20 -5.57 2.94 -7.08
C LEU A 20 -4.87 1.60 -7.30
N VAL A 21 -4.40 1.01 -6.19
CA VAL A 21 -3.72 -0.28 -6.17
C VAL A 21 -4.41 -1.17 -5.15
N ALA A 22 -4.72 -2.43 -5.48
CA ALA A 22 -5.29 -3.33 -4.48
C ALA A 22 -4.28 -3.50 -3.33
N LYS A 23 -4.71 -3.32 -2.07
CA LYS A 23 -3.82 -3.36 -0.90
C LYS A 23 -3.02 -4.66 -0.92
N PRO A 24 -1.71 -4.59 -1.20
CA PRO A 24 -0.93 -5.79 -1.41
C PRO A 24 -0.52 -6.41 -0.09
N LEU A 25 -0.28 -5.62 0.96
CA LEU A 25 0.35 -6.08 2.20
C LEU A 25 -0.57 -5.93 3.42
N HIS A 26 -0.48 -6.88 4.34
CA HIS A 26 -1.07 -6.79 5.67
C HIS A 26 -0.13 -6.00 6.59
N VAL A 27 -0.26 -4.68 6.55
CA VAL A 27 0.65 -3.73 7.24
C VAL A 27 0.24 -3.36 8.67
N SER A 28 -0.93 -3.79 9.13
CA SER A 28 -1.43 -3.52 10.48
C SER A 28 -2.34 -4.66 10.95
N PRO A 29 -2.22 -5.12 12.20
CA PRO A 29 -3.09 -6.16 12.76
C PRO A 29 -4.53 -5.71 13.00
N PHE A 30 -4.87 -4.45 12.74
CA PHE A 30 -6.23 -3.92 12.87
C PHE A 30 -6.84 -3.57 11.49
N MET A 31 -6.21 -4.02 10.39
CA MET A 31 -6.63 -3.65 9.04
C MET A 31 -6.54 -4.84 8.08
N ASP A 32 -7.68 -5.29 7.55
CA ASP A 32 -7.72 -6.35 6.54
C ASP A 32 -7.04 -5.95 5.21
N MET A 33 -6.98 -6.90 4.28
CA MET A 33 -6.41 -6.69 2.95
C MET A 33 -7.43 -6.32 1.87
N LEU A 34 -8.72 -6.21 2.19
CA LEU A 34 -9.78 -6.02 1.20
C LEU A 34 -9.77 -4.62 0.57
N GLY A 35 -9.26 -3.62 1.29
CA GLY A 35 -9.18 -2.25 0.79
C GLY A 35 -8.24 -2.05 -0.41
N ASN A 36 -8.35 -0.87 -1.02
CA ASN A 36 -7.48 -0.37 -2.08
C ASN A 36 -6.64 0.78 -1.54
N TRP A 37 -5.38 0.87 -1.94
CA TRP A 37 -4.52 2.01 -1.68
C TRP A 37 -4.73 3.06 -2.75
N LYS A 38 -5.18 4.24 -2.32
CA LYS A 38 -5.16 5.46 -3.13
C LYS A 38 -3.88 6.20 -2.82
N MET A 39 -3.03 6.33 -3.83
CA MET A 39 -1.71 6.92 -3.69
C MET A 39 -1.63 8.24 -4.46
N LYS A 40 -1.07 9.24 -3.80
CA LYS A 40 -0.76 10.53 -4.39
C LYS A 40 0.66 10.93 -4.02
N ALA A 41 1.43 11.40 -4.99
CA ALA A 41 2.76 11.93 -4.78
C ALA A 41 2.95 13.20 -5.61
N ASN A 42 3.79 14.12 -5.16
CA ASN A 42 4.23 15.24 -5.99
C ASN A 42 5.50 14.87 -6.77
N GLU A 43 5.83 15.69 -7.77
CA GLU A 43 7.12 15.56 -8.46
C GLU A 43 8.27 15.82 -7.48
N PRO A 44 9.37 15.03 -7.55
CA PRO A 44 10.53 15.22 -6.68
C PRO A 44 11.14 16.61 -6.87
N GLY A 45 11.23 17.39 -5.80
CA GLY A 45 11.82 18.74 -5.82
C GLY A 45 12.45 19.13 -4.49
N ALA A 46 12.31 20.39 -4.10
CA ALA A 46 12.75 20.85 -2.78
C ALA A 46 11.93 20.21 -1.64
N ASN A 47 10.68 19.85 -1.92
CA ASN A 47 9.80 19.15 -1.00
C ASN A 47 9.24 17.91 -1.67
N ILE A 48 9.10 16.84 -0.88
CA ILE A 48 8.37 15.64 -1.27
C ILE A 48 7.14 15.50 -0.38
N PHE A 49 6.04 15.08 -1.01
CA PHE A 49 4.75 14.86 -0.42
C PHE A 49 4.20 13.55 -0.96
N ILE A 50 3.89 12.62 -0.08
CA ILE A 50 3.32 11.32 -0.42
C ILE A 50 2.14 11.06 0.51
N THR A 51 0.98 10.77 -0.05
CA THR A 51 -0.21 10.34 0.69
C THR A 51 -0.63 8.97 0.23
N ILE A 52 -0.94 8.11 1.20
CA ILE A 52 -1.51 6.78 0.98
C ILE A 52 -2.78 6.70 1.83
N SER A 53 -3.94 6.58 1.20
CA SER A 53 -5.20 6.31 1.90
C SER A 53 -5.76 4.93 1.54
N VAL A 54 -6.53 4.34 2.45
CA VAL A 54 -7.16 3.04 2.25
C VAL A 54 -8.64 3.24 1.99
N GLN A 55 -9.07 2.90 0.77
CA GLN A 55 -10.47 2.86 0.38
C GLN A 55 -11.03 1.46 0.61
N HIS A 56 -11.91 1.30 1.59
CA HIS A 56 -12.48 0.01 1.93
C HIS A 56 -13.93 -0.09 1.46
N PRO A 57 -14.35 -1.18 0.80
CA PRO A 57 -15.71 -1.31 0.26
C PRO A 57 -16.81 -1.16 1.33
N ASN A 58 -16.55 -1.58 2.57
CA ASN A 58 -17.56 -1.59 3.64
C ASN A 58 -17.35 -0.50 4.69
N LEU A 59 -16.12 0.05 4.79
CA LEU A 59 -15.73 0.96 5.89
C LEU A 59 -15.41 2.37 5.39
N GLY A 60 -15.40 2.58 4.07
CA GLY A 60 -14.98 3.83 3.46
C GLY A 60 -13.49 4.10 3.68
N ASP A 61 -13.13 5.38 3.60
CA ASP A 61 -11.76 5.86 3.74
C ASP A 61 -11.42 6.02 5.23
N TYR A 62 -10.92 4.95 5.86
CA TYR A 62 -10.70 4.90 7.31
C TYR A 62 -9.25 5.13 7.76
N PHE A 63 -8.30 5.13 6.82
CA PHE A 63 -6.88 5.31 7.13
C PHE A 63 -6.19 6.14 6.05
N THR A 64 -5.38 7.10 6.49
CA THR A 64 -4.54 7.94 5.63
C THR A 64 -3.20 8.15 6.31
N ALA A 65 -2.12 7.85 5.59
CA ALA A 65 -0.75 8.17 5.96
C ALA A 65 -0.19 9.22 5.01
N THR A 66 0.40 10.27 5.56
CA THR A 66 1.01 11.35 4.79
C THR A 66 2.46 11.54 5.23
N LEU A 67 3.36 11.57 4.26
CA LEU A 67 4.77 11.91 4.43
C LEU A 67 5.01 13.25 3.74
N THR A 68 5.51 14.22 4.51
CA THR A 68 6.05 15.48 3.99
C THR A 68 7.51 15.55 4.39
N ALA A 69 8.40 15.76 3.44
CA ALA A 69 9.82 15.90 3.69
C ALA A 69 10.40 17.04 2.86
N GLN A 70 11.38 17.74 3.41
CA GLN A 70 12.10 18.83 2.76
C GLN A 70 13.55 18.41 2.55
N ARG A 71 14.09 18.74 1.38
CA ARG A 71 15.50 18.51 1.06
C ARG A 71 16.37 19.49 1.83
N ILE A 72 17.29 18.98 2.63
CA ILE A 72 18.31 19.76 3.32
C ILE A 72 19.65 19.69 2.57
N SER A 73 20.42 20.79 2.56
CA SER A 73 21.76 20.80 1.96
C SER A 73 22.78 20.16 2.90
N SER A 74 23.78 19.49 2.33
CA SER A 74 24.80 18.75 3.09
C SER A 74 25.69 19.63 3.99
N SER A 75 25.66 20.95 3.83
CA SER A 75 26.51 21.90 4.55
C SER A 75 26.02 22.24 5.96
N MET A 76 24.85 21.73 6.38
CA MET A 76 24.17 22.10 7.62
C MET A 76 24.11 20.96 8.66
N VAL A 77 24.96 19.93 8.53
CA VAL A 77 24.75 18.61 9.15
C VAL A 77 25.92 18.20 10.06
N ASN A 78 26.34 19.06 10.99
CA ASN A 78 27.38 18.68 11.96
C ASN A 78 26.82 18.27 13.34
N ASP A 79 25.62 18.71 13.74
CA ASP A 79 25.03 18.39 15.06
C ASP A 79 23.78 17.49 15.01
N LEU A 80 23.45 16.99 13.82
CA LEU A 80 22.15 16.35 13.57
C LEU A 80 22.13 14.87 13.99
N GLU A 81 23.28 14.21 14.02
CA GLU A 81 23.41 12.77 14.25
C GLU A 81 22.87 12.32 15.62
N MET A 82 23.07 13.12 16.66
CA MET A 82 22.59 12.80 18.01
C MET A 82 21.07 12.97 18.15
N PHE A 83 20.46 13.89 17.38
CA PHE A 83 19.01 14.12 17.39
C PHE A 83 18.26 13.02 16.62
N PHE A 84 18.86 12.48 15.56
CA PHE A 84 18.25 11.41 14.76
C PHE A 84 18.24 10.05 15.46
N TRP A 85 19.16 9.78 16.40
CA TRP A 85 19.24 8.47 17.06
C TRP A 85 18.01 8.15 17.92
N LEU A 86 17.48 9.13 18.65
CA LEU A 86 16.34 8.93 19.57
C LEU A 86 14.97 9.04 18.87
N MET A 87 14.92 9.59 17.66
CA MET A 87 13.68 9.83 16.93
C MET A 87 12.93 8.53 16.59
N PRO A 88 13.57 7.48 16.04
CA PRO A 88 12.92 6.21 15.72
C PRO A 88 12.35 5.51 16.96
N GLN A 89 13.06 5.56 18.10
CA GLN A 89 12.59 4.96 19.35
C GLN A 89 11.32 5.63 19.86
N LYS A 90 11.28 6.98 19.83
CA LYS A 90 10.08 7.74 20.17
C LYS A 90 8.91 7.35 19.26
N VAL A 91 9.13 7.34 17.95
CA VAL A 91 8.08 6.97 16.98
C VAL A 91 7.56 5.55 17.23
N ALA A 92 8.45 4.58 17.47
CA ALA A 92 8.07 3.21 17.79
C ALA A 92 7.18 3.15 19.05
N LEU A 93 7.59 3.80 20.13
CA LEU A 93 6.82 3.81 21.39
C LEU A 93 5.43 4.42 21.21
N TRP A 94 5.31 5.50 20.43
CA TRP A 94 4.03 6.09 20.08
C TRP A 94 3.15 5.15 19.25
N ILE A 95 3.72 4.45 18.27
CA ILE A 95 2.97 3.45 17.47
C ILE A 95 2.42 2.33 18.37
N TYR A 96 3.25 1.80 19.28
CA TYR A 96 2.80 0.78 20.24
C TYR A 96 1.74 1.30 21.21
N TRP A 97 1.86 2.54 21.68
CA TRP A 97 0.85 3.17 22.52
C TRP A 97 -0.49 3.31 21.79
N HIS A 98 -0.47 3.71 20.52
CA HIS A 98 -1.67 3.75 19.69
C HIS A 98 -2.28 2.36 19.49
N ALA A 99 -1.47 1.33 19.25
CA ALA A 99 -1.95 -0.05 19.15
C ALA A 99 -2.62 -0.52 20.44
N LEU A 100 -2.03 -0.20 21.61
CA LEU A 100 -2.63 -0.51 22.91
C LEU A 100 -3.97 0.21 23.11
N LYS A 101 -4.07 1.47 22.70
CA LYS A 101 -5.33 2.24 22.76
C LYS A 101 -6.41 1.63 21.86
N LEU A 102 -6.06 1.11 20.68
CA LEU A 102 -7.00 0.42 19.80
C LEU A 102 -7.46 -0.91 20.40
N TRP A 103 -6.53 -1.65 21.01
CA TRP A 103 -6.86 -2.87 21.73
C TRP A 103 -7.82 -2.61 22.91
N TRP A 104 -7.57 -1.55 23.70
CA TRP A 104 -8.49 -1.13 24.77
C TRP A 104 -9.88 -0.78 24.22
N LYS A 105 -9.95 -0.21 23.01
CA LYS A 105 -11.21 0.09 22.32
C LYS A 105 -11.90 -1.13 21.68
N ASN A 106 -11.43 -2.35 21.96
CA ASN A 106 -11.96 -3.60 21.39
C ASN A 106 -11.96 -3.64 19.85
N VAL A 107 -10.98 -2.99 19.21
CA VAL A 107 -10.81 -3.13 17.76
C VAL A 107 -10.33 -4.56 17.46
N PRO A 108 -10.99 -5.30 16.55
CA PRO A 108 -10.68 -6.70 16.30
C PRO A 108 -9.26 -6.86 15.76
N PHE A 109 -8.55 -7.84 16.31
CA PHE A 109 -7.26 -8.26 15.79
C PHE A 109 -7.46 -9.19 14.59
N ILE A 110 -6.78 -8.87 13.49
CA ILE A 110 -6.80 -9.60 12.23
C ILE A 110 -5.44 -10.27 12.08
N GLN A 111 -5.46 -11.60 11.98
CA GLN A 111 -4.24 -12.38 11.79
C GLN A 111 -3.72 -12.22 10.36
N HIS A 112 -2.40 -12.24 10.22
CA HIS A 112 -1.76 -12.17 8.91
C HIS A 112 -2.22 -13.31 7.99
N PRO A 113 -2.66 -13.03 6.76
CA PRO A 113 -3.27 -14.03 5.88
C PRO A 113 -2.35 -15.19 5.52
N ARG A 114 -1.03 -15.04 5.59
CA ARG A 114 -0.07 -16.17 5.40
C ARG A 114 -0.38 -17.41 6.27
N TYR A 115 -1.05 -17.24 7.42
CA TYR A 115 -1.41 -18.36 8.30
C TYR A 115 -2.76 -19.01 7.97
N THR A 116 -3.63 -18.33 7.21
CA THR A 116 -5.00 -18.78 6.90
C THR A 116 -5.20 -19.10 5.42
N ASN A 117 -4.53 -18.34 4.55
CA ASN A 117 -4.65 -18.43 3.10
C ASN A 117 -3.25 -18.27 2.45
N PRO A 118 -2.65 -19.36 1.93
CA PRO A 118 -1.35 -19.27 1.26
C PRO A 118 -1.40 -18.53 -0.09
N SER A 119 -2.57 -18.45 -0.75
CA SER A 119 -2.75 -17.81 -2.06
C SER A 119 -3.11 -16.31 -2.01
N TYR A 120 -2.96 -15.68 -0.85
CA TYR A 120 -3.33 -14.26 -0.66
C TYR A 120 -2.54 -13.29 -1.57
N ARG A 121 -1.31 -13.64 -1.99
CA ARG A 121 -0.48 -12.82 -2.89
C ARG A 121 -1.05 -12.82 -4.31
N GLU A 122 -1.49 -13.98 -4.78
CA GLU A 122 -2.12 -14.19 -6.08
C GLU A 122 -3.49 -13.49 -6.14
N GLU A 123 -4.29 -13.64 -5.09
CA GLU A 123 -5.58 -12.95 -4.96
C GLU A 123 -5.43 -11.42 -4.98
N ALA A 124 -4.45 -10.87 -4.26
CA ALA A 124 -4.14 -9.45 -4.32
C ALA A 124 -3.73 -9.01 -5.73
N SER A 125 -2.97 -9.84 -6.45
CA SER A 125 -2.55 -9.57 -7.83
C SER A 125 -3.72 -9.60 -8.82
N ILE A 126 -4.63 -10.57 -8.68
CA ILE A 126 -5.86 -10.68 -9.48
C ILE A 126 -6.77 -9.48 -9.23
N ARG A 127 -6.98 -9.08 -7.97
CA ARG A 127 -7.74 -7.88 -7.61
C ARG A 127 -7.11 -6.63 -8.23
N ASN A 128 -5.78 -6.51 -8.15
CA ASN A 128 -5.09 -5.38 -8.76
C ASN A 128 -5.36 -5.31 -10.26
N ARG A 129 -5.20 -6.42 -10.99
CA ARG A 129 -5.52 -6.49 -12.44
C ARG A 129 -6.95 -6.08 -12.74
N LYS A 130 -7.93 -6.55 -11.95
CA LYS A 130 -9.33 -6.16 -12.07
C LYS A 130 -9.53 -4.65 -11.90
N LEU A 131 -8.87 -4.03 -10.93
CA LEU A 131 -8.94 -2.57 -10.74
C LEU A 131 -8.41 -1.80 -11.95
N GLN A 132 -7.30 -2.26 -12.55
CA GLN A 132 -6.75 -1.60 -13.74
C GLN A 132 -7.71 -1.70 -14.92
N PHE A 133 -8.31 -2.88 -15.12
CA PHE A 133 -9.31 -3.07 -16.16
C PHE A 133 -10.52 -2.15 -15.95
N CYS A 134 -11.03 -2.03 -14.73
CA CYS A 134 -12.14 -1.12 -14.42
C CYS A 134 -11.77 0.36 -14.62
N GLN A 135 -10.52 0.77 -14.33
CA GLN A 135 -10.06 2.14 -14.59
C GLN A 135 -9.95 2.45 -16.09
N ILE A 136 -9.60 1.47 -16.92
CA ILE A 136 -9.51 1.62 -18.39
C ILE A 136 -10.92 1.61 -19.00
N SER A 137 -11.78 0.71 -18.53
CA SER A 137 -13.13 0.53 -19.06
C SER A 137 -14.13 1.58 -18.57
N GLY A 138 -13.80 2.35 -17.51
CA GLY A 138 -14.63 3.43 -16.96
C GLY A 138 -14.76 4.67 -17.85
N GLN A 139 -14.47 4.54 -19.15
CA GLN A 139 -14.65 5.58 -20.16
C GLN A 139 -15.71 5.20 -21.23
N ASP A 140 -16.39 4.06 -21.09
CA ASP A 140 -17.56 3.72 -21.91
C ASP A 140 -18.75 3.34 -21.03
N ASP A 141 -19.76 4.21 -21.03
CA ASP A 141 -21.08 3.95 -20.43
C ASP A 141 -21.84 2.88 -21.23
N ASN A 142 -22.44 1.94 -20.49
CA ASN A 142 -23.35 0.86 -20.90
C ASN A 142 -22.71 -0.48 -21.28
N SER A 143 -22.81 -1.45 -20.37
CA SER A 143 -23.66 -2.64 -20.59
C SER A 143 -23.49 -3.69 -19.49
N HIS A 144 -24.63 -4.25 -19.07
CA HIS A 144 -24.73 -5.51 -18.34
C HIS A 144 -24.06 -6.63 -19.15
N LEU A 145 -22.89 -7.13 -18.73
CA LEU A 145 -22.25 -8.29 -19.37
C LEU A 145 -21.65 -9.25 -18.34
N ASN A 146 -21.96 -10.54 -18.56
CA ASN A 146 -21.59 -11.69 -17.75
C ASN A 146 -20.08 -11.76 -17.48
N PHE A 147 -19.72 -11.76 -16.20
CA PHE A 147 -18.37 -11.49 -15.68
C PHE A 147 -17.37 -12.66 -15.84
N ASP A 148 -17.85 -13.88 -16.11
CA ASP A 148 -17.02 -15.08 -15.97
C ASP A 148 -16.33 -15.56 -17.26
N SER A 149 -16.86 -15.22 -18.46
CA SER A 149 -16.32 -15.75 -19.73
C SER A 149 -15.41 -14.78 -20.50
N SER A 150 -15.41 -13.48 -20.17
CA SER A 150 -14.56 -12.49 -20.86
C SER A 150 -13.16 -12.35 -20.29
N TYR A 151 -12.90 -12.92 -19.10
CA TYR A 151 -11.60 -12.81 -18.44
C TYR A 151 -10.48 -13.55 -19.19
N SER A 152 -10.83 -14.64 -19.88
CA SER A 152 -9.91 -15.46 -20.66
C SER A 152 -9.67 -14.93 -22.07
N SER A 153 -10.64 -14.25 -22.69
CA SER A 153 -10.52 -13.72 -24.05
C SER A 153 -9.80 -12.37 -24.13
N ILE A 154 -9.92 -11.53 -23.10
CA ILE A 154 -9.26 -10.20 -23.05
C ILE A 154 -7.75 -10.31 -22.79
N MET A 155 -7.28 -11.39 -22.16
CA MET A 155 -5.84 -11.63 -21.94
C MET A 155 -5.04 -11.79 -23.24
N ASN A 156 -5.70 -11.99 -24.38
CA ASN A 156 -5.03 -12.32 -25.64
C ASN A 156 -4.86 -11.12 -26.60
N GLN A 157 -5.48 -9.98 -26.33
CA GLN A 157 -5.42 -8.80 -27.22
C GLN A 157 -5.46 -7.49 -26.44
N SER A 158 -4.32 -7.08 -25.90
CA SER A 158 -3.90 -5.67 -25.76
C SER A 158 -2.69 -5.66 -24.84
N SER A 159 -1.68 -4.87 -25.20
CA SER A 159 -0.55 -4.61 -24.30
C SER A 159 -1.06 -3.85 -23.08
N ILE A 160 -1.50 -4.59 -22.06
CA ILE A 160 -1.61 -4.08 -20.70
C ILE A 160 -0.20 -3.54 -20.42
N LYS A 161 -0.06 -2.22 -20.24
CA LYS A 161 1.13 -1.68 -19.58
C LYS A 161 1.08 -2.23 -18.16
N ASP A 162 1.57 -3.45 -17.99
CA ASP A 162 1.55 -4.17 -16.72
C ASP A 162 2.22 -3.25 -15.71
N ARG A 163 1.45 -2.67 -14.79
CA ARG A 163 2.03 -2.09 -13.58
C ARG A 163 2.72 -3.26 -12.88
N TRP A 164 4.04 -3.33 -13.04
CA TRP A 164 4.87 -4.40 -12.49
C TRP A 164 4.75 -4.40 -10.97
N CYS A 165 3.97 -5.32 -10.42
CA CYS A 165 3.92 -5.60 -9.00
C CYS A 165 4.80 -6.81 -8.72
N VAL A 166 5.96 -6.57 -8.11
CA VAL A 166 6.94 -7.63 -7.82
C VAL A 166 7.00 -7.83 -6.32
N TRP A 167 6.58 -9.02 -5.90
CA TRP A 167 6.77 -9.52 -4.55
C TRP A 167 8.17 -10.08 -4.40
N ARG A 168 8.83 -9.72 -3.31
CA ARG A 168 10.09 -10.32 -2.86
C ARG A 168 10.02 -10.57 -1.37
N ASP A 169 10.70 -11.60 -0.91
CA ASP A 169 11.01 -11.69 0.51
C ASP A 169 12.11 -10.68 0.80
N ALA A 170 11.92 -9.87 1.84
CA ALA A 170 12.98 -8.97 2.25
C ALA A 170 13.97 -9.75 3.12
N GLN A 171 15.26 -9.64 2.76
CA GLN A 171 16.33 -10.25 3.53
C GLN A 171 16.76 -9.29 4.64
N TRP A 172 17.20 -9.87 5.75
CA TRP A 172 17.77 -9.14 6.88
C TRP A 172 19.21 -8.73 6.56
N PRO A 173 19.71 -7.54 6.97
CA PRO A 173 18.97 -6.40 7.53
C PRO A 173 18.17 -5.67 6.46
N TRP A 174 17.03 -5.10 6.84
CA TRP A 174 16.00 -4.51 5.96
C TRP A 174 16.43 -3.22 5.22
N GLY A 175 17.71 -3.10 4.86
CA GLY A 175 18.30 -2.00 4.09
C GLY A 175 17.86 -1.95 2.64
#